data_AF-A0AAP4LCN8-F1
#
_entry.id   AF-A0AAP4LCN8-F1
#
_cell.length_a   1.000
_cell.length_b   1.000
_cell.length_c   1.000
_cell.angle_alpha   90.00
_cell.angle_beta   90.00
_cell.angle_gamma   90.00
#
_symmetry.space_group_name_H-M   'P 1'
#
loop_
_entity.id
_entity.type
_entity.pdbx_description
1 polymer ?
#
loop_
_entity_poly.entity_id
_entity_poly.type
_entity_poly.pdbx_seq_one_letter_code
_entity_poly.pdbx_strand_id
1 'polypeptide(L)'
;MEVLLSESGATPVYAAEYVRMSTEHQQYSLDNQSGFIREYADKKGITIIHTYNDAGKSGLNLAGRPGLKALLNDVINHKINISLLLVYDVSRFGRFQDTDEAGHYIYLLKTHGVSVIYCAEPFADQHSELHMLGLSFSRYGAASYSRNLSEKVFIGQANLIRRGFHQGGMAGYGLRRMLIDEQRTPKGILEFGQRKSIQTDRVILIPGPQNEVDIVNQIFDMFIHEGKPELVIASELNRKQIIAENNTAWTRGKIHQILTNEKYIGNNIYNKTSFKLKQRHIINPEEQWIRFDGAYDPVITIEKFNLAREIIRARSQVLSEDVLLEKLRALLLRKGRLSGLIIDEEELLPSSSVYRSRFGSLLRVYQLVGFNPKTDYSWLETKKYLKGVNADITNTIISNIYQSDGWVSDSSNAGVLNINDEFTLAIQAVRCQRTSPTNLRWRINFNHALAPDISIAARMDSLNEAVIDYYIFPSIDLMLNNIYLKEQNPFSFEFYRFDTLKLLYQLVKRTAIPEA
;
A
#
# COMPACT_ATOMS: atom_id res chain seq x y z
N MET A 1 12.19 -10.58 -42.64
CA MET A 1 11.64 -11.86 -43.12
C MET A 1 10.39 -11.49 -43.91
N GLU A 2 10.53 -11.37 -45.22
CA GLU A 2 9.41 -11.21 -46.16
C GLU A 2 8.51 -12.44 -46.05
N VAL A 3 7.21 -12.24 -45.82
CA VAL A 3 6.24 -13.32 -45.97
C VAL A 3 5.67 -13.22 -47.38
N LEU A 4 6.03 -14.23 -48.15
CA LEU A 4 5.60 -14.56 -49.49
C LEU A 4 4.08 -14.44 -49.67
N LEU A 5 3.67 -13.64 -50.64
CA LEU A 5 2.44 -13.87 -51.39
C LEU A 5 2.70 -15.07 -52.30
N SER A 6 2.19 -16.24 -51.93
CA SER A 6 2.00 -17.37 -52.85
C SER A 6 0.62 -17.98 -52.62
N GLU A 7 -0.21 -17.93 -53.65
CA GLU A 7 -1.45 -18.68 -53.75
C GLU A 7 -1.19 -20.19 -53.58
N SER A 8 -2.18 -20.90 -53.02
CA SER A 8 -2.24 -22.36 -52.79
C SER A 8 -1.38 -22.92 -51.65
N GLY A 9 -1.99 -23.08 -50.46
CA GLY A 9 -1.47 -23.95 -49.39
C GLY A 9 -1.18 -23.29 -48.03
N ALA A 10 -1.73 -22.10 -47.74
CA ALA A 10 -1.53 -21.47 -46.44
C ALA A 10 -2.20 -22.30 -45.33
N THR A 11 -1.41 -22.87 -44.42
CA THR A 11 -1.91 -23.47 -43.19
C THR A 11 -2.78 -22.45 -42.45
N PRO A 12 -4.02 -22.79 -42.07
CA PRO A 12 -4.90 -21.86 -41.37
C PRO A 12 -4.24 -21.39 -40.07
N VAL A 13 -4.14 -20.08 -39.90
CA VAL A 13 -3.57 -19.46 -38.71
C VAL A 13 -4.65 -19.39 -37.65
N TYR A 14 -4.53 -20.24 -36.63
CA TYR A 14 -5.47 -20.29 -35.51
C TYR A 14 -5.03 -19.38 -34.37
N ALA A 15 -5.97 -18.61 -33.82
CA ALA A 15 -5.74 -17.70 -32.73
C ALA A 15 -6.72 -17.89 -31.57
N ALA A 16 -6.31 -17.47 -30.38
CA ALA A 16 -7.23 -17.16 -29.29
C ALA A 16 -7.40 -15.65 -29.14
N GLU A 17 -8.57 -15.20 -28.70
CA GLU A 17 -8.79 -13.82 -28.27
C GLU A 17 -8.80 -13.72 -26.74
N TYR A 18 -8.24 -12.64 -26.21
CA TYR A 18 -8.32 -12.30 -24.80
C TYR A 18 -8.85 -10.89 -24.58
N VAL A 19 -9.97 -10.80 -23.87
CA VAL A 19 -10.68 -9.54 -23.58
C VAL A 19 -10.84 -9.31 -22.09
N ARG A 20 -10.77 -8.04 -21.66
CA ARG A 20 -10.82 -7.70 -20.23
C ARG A 20 -11.59 -6.41 -19.96
N MET A 21 -12.38 -6.40 -18.89
CA MET A 21 -13.01 -5.18 -18.36
C MET A 21 -12.20 -4.57 -17.22
N SER A 22 -12.21 -3.24 -17.12
CA SER A 22 -11.57 -2.52 -16.01
C SER A 22 -12.52 -2.17 -14.86
N THR A 23 -13.85 -2.23 -15.06
CA THR A 23 -14.89 -1.93 -14.06
C THR A 23 -16.25 -2.59 -14.43
N GLU A 24 -17.13 -2.78 -13.44
CA GLU A 24 -18.47 -3.41 -13.57
C GLU A 24 -19.50 -2.58 -14.38
N HIS A 25 -19.21 -1.33 -14.75
CA HIS A 25 -20.20 -0.39 -15.32
C HIS A 25 -20.17 -0.23 -16.86
N GLN A 26 -19.47 -1.09 -17.59
CA GLN A 26 -19.37 -0.98 -19.06
C GLN A 26 -19.56 -2.33 -19.75
N GLN A 27 -20.76 -2.91 -19.69
CA GLN A 27 -21.11 -4.15 -20.41
C GLN A 27 -20.76 -4.06 -21.92
N TYR A 28 -20.92 -2.90 -22.54
CA TYR A 28 -20.58 -2.67 -23.96
C TYR A 28 -19.08 -2.65 -24.28
N SER A 29 -18.18 -2.76 -23.29
CA SER A 29 -16.73 -2.66 -23.55
C SER A 29 -16.07 -3.97 -23.99
N LEU A 30 -16.63 -5.14 -23.67
CA LEU A 30 -16.08 -6.43 -24.12
C LEU A 30 -16.47 -6.71 -25.57
N ASP A 31 -17.74 -6.50 -25.92
CA ASP A 31 -18.24 -6.72 -27.28
C ASP A 31 -17.53 -5.82 -28.29
N ASN A 32 -17.27 -4.56 -27.92
CA ASN A 32 -16.49 -3.64 -28.77
C ASN A 32 -15.03 -4.12 -28.95
N GLN A 33 -14.42 -4.68 -27.90
CA GLN A 33 -13.07 -5.25 -27.99
C GLN A 33 -13.03 -6.49 -28.88
N SER A 34 -13.93 -7.45 -28.65
CA SER A 34 -14.05 -8.64 -29.49
C SER A 34 -14.40 -8.28 -30.93
N GLY A 35 -15.27 -7.30 -31.15
CA GLY A 35 -15.61 -6.80 -32.49
C GLY A 35 -14.38 -6.29 -33.24
N PHE A 36 -13.57 -5.46 -32.58
CA PHE A 36 -12.33 -4.95 -33.16
C PHE A 36 -11.31 -6.06 -33.44
N ILE A 37 -11.16 -7.01 -32.51
CA ILE A 37 -10.26 -8.17 -32.67
C ILE A 37 -10.70 -9.05 -33.85
N ARG A 38 -12.00 -9.31 -34.00
CA ARG A 38 -12.54 -10.06 -35.14
C ARG A 38 -12.30 -9.35 -36.46
N GLU A 39 -12.57 -8.04 -36.54
CA GLU A 39 -12.31 -7.27 -37.76
C GLU A 39 -10.81 -7.31 -38.14
N TYR A 40 -9.92 -7.25 -37.15
CA TYR A 40 -8.48 -7.42 -37.37
C TYR A 40 -8.14 -8.83 -37.88
N ALA A 41 -8.72 -9.87 -37.27
CA ALA A 41 -8.49 -11.26 -37.64
C ALA A 41 -8.99 -11.56 -39.07
N ASP A 42 -10.19 -11.09 -39.42
CA ASP A 42 -10.81 -11.26 -40.74
C ASP A 42 -9.95 -10.61 -41.84
N LYS A 43 -9.45 -9.38 -41.60
CA LYS A 43 -8.56 -8.67 -42.54
C LYS A 43 -7.24 -9.39 -42.81
N LYS A 44 -6.75 -10.19 -41.85
CA LYS A 44 -5.46 -10.91 -41.92
C LYS A 44 -5.62 -12.41 -42.18
N GLY A 45 -6.85 -12.90 -42.40
CA GLY A 45 -7.13 -14.32 -42.63
C GLY A 45 -6.86 -15.23 -41.41
N ILE A 46 -6.98 -14.68 -40.20
CA ILE A 46 -6.75 -15.40 -38.93
C ILE A 46 -8.08 -15.94 -38.42
N THR A 47 -8.13 -17.22 -38.01
CA THR A 47 -9.33 -17.84 -37.44
C THR A 47 -9.26 -17.88 -35.92
N ILE A 48 -10.18 -17.21 -35.22
CA ILE A 48 -10.28 -17.24 -33.76
C ILE A 48 -11.05 -18.49 -33.33
N ILE A 49 -10.42 -19.37 -32.54
CA ILE A 49 -11.01 -20.65 -32.09
C ILE A 49 -11.30 -20.71 -30.59
N HIS A 50 -10.75 -19.79 -29.81
CA HIS A 50 -10.98 -19.70 -28.37
C HIS A 50 -11.10 -18.25 -27.91
N THR A 51 -12.03 -17.99 -26.99
CA THR A 51 -12.23 -16.68 -26.35
C THR A 51 -12.03 -16.80 -24.85
N TYR A 52 -11.11 -16.03 -24.31
CA TYR A 52 -10.89 -15.90 -22.87
C TYR A 52 -11.29 -14.49 -22.42
N ASN A 53 -12.00 -14.41 -21.30
CA ASN A 53 -12.43 -13.13 -20.75
C ASN A 53 -12.18 -13.00 -19.25
N ASP A 54 -11.94 -11.76 -18.83
CA ASP A 54 -11.83 -11.38 -17.42
C ASP A 54 -12.76 -10.19 -17.13
N ALA A 55 -13.93 -10.49 -16.54
CA ALA A 55 -14.89 -9.50 -16.07
C ALA A 55 -14.62 -9.15 -14.59
N GLY A 56 -13.83 -8.11 -14.28
CA GLY A 56 -13.59 -7.78 -12.87
C GLY A 56 -12.72 -6.57 -12.52
N LYS A 57 -12.95 -6.03 -11.32
CA LYS A 57 -12.42 -4.77 -10.75
C LYS A 57 -10.89 -4.66 -10.56
N SER A 58 -10.11 -5.76 -10.62
CA SER A 58 -8.67 -5.72 -10.29
C SER A 58 -7.82 -6.47 -11.32
N GLY A 59 -7.17 -5.72 -12.22
CA GLY A 59 -6.22 -6.27 -13.17
C GLY A 59 -4.77 -6.29 -12.68
N LEU A 60 -4.49 -5.84 -11.44
CA LEU A 60 -3.13 -5.50 -10.99
C LEU A 60 -2.21 -6.70 -10.69
N ASN A 61 -2.76 -7.92 -10.65
CA ASN A 61 -2.03 -9.16 -10.37
C ASN A 61 -2.72 -10.35 -11.06
N LEU A 62 -1.98 -11.42 -11.35
CA LEU A 62 -2.53 -12.62 -12.00
C LEU A 62 -3.65 -13.28 -11.17
N ALA A 63 -3.60 -13.17 -9.84
CA ALA A 63 -4.60 -13.77 -8.93
C ALA A 63 -6.05 -13.34 -9.24
N GLY A 64 -6.25 -12.10 -9.72
CA GLY A 64 -7.57 -11.56 -10.08
C GLY A 64 -7.98 -11.80 -11.55
N ARG A 65 -7.23 -12.62 -12.29
CA ARG A 65 -7.41 -12.85 -13.74
C ARG A 65 -7.61 -14.34 -14.07
N PRO A 66 -8.76 -14.94 -13.70
CA PRO A 66 -9.04 -16.36 -13.97
C PRO A 66 -9.01 -16.71 -15.47
N GLY A 67 -9.50 -15.83 -16.35
CA GLY A 67 -9.49 -16.02 -17.79
C GLY A 67 -8.07 -16.07 -18.36
N LEU A 68 -7.20 -15.14 -17.95
CA LEU A 68 -5.79 -15.18 -18.33
C LEU A 68 -5.07 -16.42 -17.78
N LYS A 69 -5.38 -16.84 -16.55
CA LYS A 69 -4.82 -18.09 -15.99
C LYS A 69 -5.24 -19.32 -16.79
N ALA A 70 -6.51 -19.41 -17.17
CA ALA A 70 -7.01 -20.50 -18.00
C ALA A 70 -6.29 -20.52 -19.35
N LEU A 71 -6.16 -19.35 -20.00
CA LEU A 71 -5.43 -19.19 -21.25
C LEU A 71 -3.98 -19.70 -21.15
N LEU A 72 -3.24 -19.22 -20.14
CA LEU A 72 -1.86 -19.65 -19.95
C LEU A 72 -1.78 -21.16 -19.70
N ASN A 73 -2.66 -21.70 -18.86
CA ASN A 73 -2.69 -23.12 -18.57
C ASN A 73 -3.01 -23.97 -19.80
N ASP A 74 -3.93 -23.52 -20.67
CA ASP A 74 -4.32 -24.24 -21.87
C ASP A 74 -3.21 -24.24 -22.92
N VAL A 75 -2.45 -23.15 -23.04
CA VAL A 75 -1.27 -23.07 -23.92
C VAL A 75 -0.12 -23.93 -23.37
N ILE A 76 0.23 -23.79 -22.09
CA ILE A 76 1.38 -24.48 -21.48
C ILE A 76 1.18 -26.00 -21.49
N ASN A 77 -0.04 -26.46 -21.21
CA ASN A 77 -0.35 -27.89 -21.22
C ASN A 77 -0.76 -28.40 -22.61
N HIS A 78 -0.59 -27.60 -23.67
CA HIS A 78 -0.93 -27.94 -25.05
C HIS A 78 -2.37 -28.46 -25.23
N LYS A 79 -3.33 -27.92 -24.46
CA LYS A 79 -4.76 -28.25 -24.56
C LYS A 79 -5.43 -27.60 -25.76
N ILE A 80 -4.85 -26.49 -26.24
CA ILE A 80 -5.30 -25.74 -27.41
C ILE A 80 -4.15 -25.63 -28.41
N ASN A 81 -4.47 -25.64 -29.70
CA ASN A 81 -3.50 -25.48 -30.78
C ASN A 81 -3.73 -24.14 -31.48
N ILE A 82 -3.01 -23.12 -31.01
CA ILE A 82 -3.03 -21.76 -31.56
C ILE A 82 -1.60 -21.32 -31.83
N SER A 83 -1.40 -20.46 -32.82
CA SER A 83 -0.11 -19.79 -33.06
C SER A 83 -0.12 -18.33 -32.62
N LEU A 84 -1.31 -17.74 -32.43
CA LEU A 84 -1.48 -16.34 -32.08
C LEU A 84 -2.42 -16.13 -30.88
N LEU A 85 -2.10 -15.13 -30.08
CA LEU A 85 -2.99 -14.55 -29.08
C LEU A 85 -3.32 -13.11 -29.48
N LEU A 86 -4.58 -12.83 -29.79
CA LEU A 86 -5.06 -11.51 -30.13
C LEU A 86 -5.58 -10.78 -28.89
N VAL A 87 -5.08 -9.57 -28.68
CA VAL A 87 -5.47 -8.68 -27.59
C VAL A 87 -5.77 -7.31 -28.17
N TYR A 88 -6.80 -6.63 -27.67
CA TYR A 88 -7.14 -5.29 -28.13
C TYR A 88 -5.97 -4.29 -27.97
N ASP A 89 -5.49 -4.06 -26.74
CA ASP A 89 -4.42 -3.10 -26.42
C ASP A 89 -3.49 -3.60 -25.31
N VAL A 90 -2.35 -2.93 -25.11
CA VAL A 90 -1.35 -3.29 -24.08
C VAL A 90 -1.93 -3.23 -22.66
N SER A 91 -2.94 -2.40 -22.41
CA SER A 91 -3.58 -2.26 -21.10
C SER A 91 -4.51 -3.44 -20.74
N ARG A 92 -4.93 -4.24 -21.73
CA ARG A 92 -5.74 -5.45 -21.51
C ARG A 92 -4.88 -6.61 -21.03
N PHE A 93 -3.70 -6.80 -21.61
CA PHE A 93 -2.77 -7.86 -21.23
C PHE A 93 -1.75 -7.40 -20.18
N GLY A 94 -1.02 -6.31 -20.41
CA GLY A 94 0.19 -5.91 -19.66
C GLY A 94 -0.02 -5.10 -18.38
N ARG A 95 -1.24 -4.94 -17.88
CA ARG A 95 -1.53 -4.09 -16.70
C ARG A 95 -1.23 -4.77 -15.37
N PHE A 96 0.01 -5.17 -15.15
CA PHE A 96 0.53 -5.71 -13.89
C PHE A 96 1.20 -4.62 -13.06
N GLN A 97 1.38 -4.82 -11.74
CA GLN A 97 2.14 -3.88 -10.90
C GLN A 97 3.63 -3.88 -11.23
N ASP A 98 4.14 -5.06 -11.59
CA ASP A 98 5.47 -5.28 -12.11
C ASP A 98 5.40 -5.38 -13.64
N THR A 99 6.15 -4.53 -14.34
CA THR A 99 6.18 -4.49 -15.80
C THR A 99 6.76 -5.78 -16.39
N ASP A 100 7.61 -6.48 -15.63
CA ASP A 100 8.28 -7.69 -16.07
C ASP A 100 7.35 -8.89 -15.99
N GLU A 101 6.29 -8.84 -15.17
CA GLU A 101 5.27 -9.90 -15.09
C GLU A 101 4.53 -10.07 -16.44
N ALA A 102 4.23 -8.96 -17.13
CA ALA A 102 3.69 -9.00 -18.49
C ALA A 102 4.68 -9.62 -19.48
N GLY A 103 5.98 -9.32 -19.32
CA GLY A 103 7.06 -9.85 -20.15
C GLY A 103 7.25 -11.34 -19.96
N HIS A 104 7.22 -11.81 -18.71
CA HIS A 104 7.30 -13.21 -18.36
C HIS A 104 6.20 -14.03 -19.03
N TYR A 105 4.93 -13.59 -18.97
CA TYR A 105 3.84 -14.33 -19.61
C TYR A 105 3.91 -14.32 -21.14
N ILE A 106 4.36 -13.23 -21.75
CA ILE A 106 4.56 -13.17 -23.20
C ILE A 106 5.71 -14.07 -23.64
N TYR A 107 6.80 -14.08 -22.87
CA TYR A 107 7.91 -14.99 -23.10
C TYR A 107 7.47 -16.45 -22.97
N LEU A 108 6.67 -16.77 -21.95
CA LEU A 108 6.12 -18.11 -21.71
C LEU A 108 5.20 -18.57 -22.84
N LEU A 109 4.33 -17.70 -23.37
CA LEU A 109 3.52 -18.00 -24.55
C LEU A 109 4.41 -18.24 -25.78
N LYS A 110 5.43 -17.39 -25.98
CA LYS A 110 6.37 -17.48 -27.11
C LYS A 110 7.18 -18.77 -27.10
N THR A 111 7.64 -19.23 -25.93
CA THR A 111 8.38 -20.50 -25.80
C THR A 111 7.52 -21.72 -26.12
N HIS A 112 6.20 -21.60 -26.02
CA HIS A 112 5.22 -22.61 -26.44
C HIS A 112 4.64 -22.34 -27.84
N GLY A 113 5.29 -21.48 -28.65
CA GLY A 113 4.92 -21.25 -30.05
C GLY A 113 3.79 -20.24 -30.27
N VAL A 114 3.31 -19.55 -29.23
CA VAL A 114 2.21 -18.58 -29.32
C VAL A 114 2.74 -17.15 -29.29
N SER A 115 2.50 -16.39 -30.37
CA SER A 115 2.87 -14.96 -30.43
C SER A 115 1.70 -14.06 -30.04
N VAL A 116 1.96 -13.02 -29.26
CA VAL A 116 0.92 -12.08 -28.81
C VAL A 116 0.88 -10.85 -29.74
N ILE A 117 -0.31 -10.53 -30.26
CA ILE A 117 -0.56 -9.38 -31.13
C ILE A 117 -1.51 -8.41 -30.43
N TYR A 118 -1.13 -7.13 -30.45
CA TYR A 118 -1.98 -6.01 -29.99
C TYR A 118 -2.64 -5.36 -31.19
N CYS A 119 -3.94 -5.59 -31.37
CA CYS A 119 -4.66 -5.19 -32.58
C CYS A 119 -4.76 -3.66 -32.73
N ALA A 120 -4.82 -2.90 -31.63
CA ALA A 120 -4.96 -1.45 -31.65
C ALA A 120 -3.63 -0.67 -31.66
N GLU A 121 -2.48 -1.35 -31.60
CA GLU A 121 -1.17 -0.70 -31.58
C GLU A 121 -0.59 -0.57 -33.01
N PRO A 122 -0.21 0.64 -33.46
CA PRO A 122 0.20 0.90 -34.85
C PRO A 122 1.54 0.26 -35.24
N PHE A 123 2.27 -0.31 -34.28
CA PHE A 123 3.61 -0.89 -34.48
C PHE A 123 3.59 -2.37 -34.88
N ALA A 124 2.41 -2.96 -35.16
CA ALA A 124 2.28 -4.39 -35.42
C ALA A 124 2.94 -4.86 -36.73
N ASP A 125 3.08 -3.99 -37.74
CA ASP A 125 3.26 -4.46 -39.12
C ASP A 125 4.65 -4.22 -39.76
N GLN A 126 5.57 -3.41 -39.20
CA GLN A 126 6.74 -2.97 -40.02
C GLN A 126 8.16 -3.14 -39.44
N HIS A 127 8.42 -3.15 -38.13
CA HIS A 127 9.79 -3.35 -37.60
C HIS A 127 9.83 -4.05 -36.23
N SER A 128 10.40 -5.26 -36.16
CA SER A 128 10.38 -6.11 -34.95
C SER A 128 11.14 -5.52 -33.74
N GLU A 129 12.18 -4.71 -33.98
CA GLU A 129 13.00 -4.09 -32.94
C GLU A 129 12.32 -2.85 -32.32
N LEU A 130 11.69 -2.01 -33.14
CA LEU A 130 10.85 -0.89 -32.70
C LEU A 130 9.59 -1.39 -31.99
N HIS A 131 9.06 -2.56 -32.39
CA HIS A 131 7.94 -3.21 -31.71
C HIS A 131 8.29 -3.63 -30.28
N MET A 132 9.47 -4.23 -30.04
CA MET A 132 9.92 -4.64 -28.71
C MET A 132 10.15 -3.43 -27.78
N LEU A 133 10.79 -2.37 -28.29
CA LEU A 133 10.98 -1.12 -27.54
C LEU A 133 9.65 -0.41 -27.28
N GLY A 134 8.82 -0.22 -28.31
CA GLY A 134 7.50 0.41 -28.20
C GLY A 134 6.55 -0.32 -27.26
N LEU A 135 6.60 -1.66 -27.26
CA LEU A 135 5.81 -2.48 -26.34
C LEU A 135 6.30 -2.35 -24.89
N SER A 136 7.61 -2.26 -24.67
CA SER A 136 8.20 -2.05 -23.34
C SER A 136 7.84 -0.65 -22.80
N PHE A 137 7.92 0.38 -23.65
CA PHE A 137 7.46 1.74 -23.32
C PHE A 137 5.96 1.78 -23.04
N SER A 138 5.14 1.07 -23.81
CA SER A 138 3.68 1.03 -23.62
C SER A 138 3.29 0.30 -22.34
N ARG A 139 4.02 -0.77 -21.97
CA ARG A 139 3.84 -1.47 -20.69
C ARG A 139 4.26 -0.60 -19.51
N TYR A 140 5.42 0.05 -19.60
CA TYR A 140 5.86 1.03 -18.61
C TYR A 140 4.84 2.16 -18.48
N GLY A 141 4.33 2.67 -19.60
CA GLY A 141 3.26 3.67 -19.66
C GLY A 141 1.99 3.19 -18.96
N ALA A 142 1.55 1.96 -19.20
CA ALA A 142 0.36 1.39 -18.57
C ALA A 142 0.52 1.16 -17.05
N ALA A 143 1.70 0.74 -16.59
CA ALA A 143 2.01 0.58 -15.16
C ALA A 143 2.19 1.95 -14.45
N SER A 144 2.89 2.88 -15.10
CA SER A 144 3.10 4.26 -14.66
C SER A 144 1.80 5.05 -14.64
N TYR A 145 0.85 4.77 -15.54
CA TYR A 145 -0.46 5.41 -15.59
C TYR A 145 -1.21 5.30 -14.25
N SER A 146 -1.18 4.15 -13.58
CA SER A 146 -1.87 4.01 -12.28
C SER A 146 -1.23 4.83 -11.16
N ARG A 147 0.11 4.96 -11.18
CA ARG A 147 0.85 5.80 -10.22
C ARG A 147 0.61 7.28 -10.50
N ASN A 148 0.77 7.69 -11.76
CA ASN A 148 0.54 9.05 -12.23
C ASN A 148 -0.93 9.45 -12.02
N LEU A 149 -1.89 8.56 -12.23
CA LEU A 149 -3.30 8.82 -11.96
C LEU A 149 -3.54 8.99 -10.46
N SER A 150 -2.99 8.12 -9.61
CA SER A 150 -3.12 8.27 -8.15
C SER A 150 -2.54 9.60 -7.66
N GLU A 151 -1.40 10.00 -8.20
CA GLU A 151 -0.75 11.27 -7.89
C GLU A 151 -1.58 12.46 -8.39
N LYS A 152 -2.05 12.42 -9.64
CA LYS A 152 -2.94 13.45 -10.21
C LYS A 152 -4.24 13.58 -9.45
N VAL A 153 -4.86 12.48 -9.04
CA VAL A 153 -6.06 12.48 -8.20
C VAL A 153 -5.75 13.11 -6.84
N PHE A 154 -4.65 12.72 -6.19
CA PHE A 154 -4.22 13.33 -4.94
C PHE A 154 -4.01 14.85 -5.07
N ILE A 155 -3.27 15.29 -6.09
CA ILE A 155 -3.02 16.71 -6.38
C ILE A 155 -4.34 17.44 -6.65
N GLY A 156 -5.26 16.83 -7.40
CA GLY A 156 -6.60 17.38 -7.64
C GLY A 156 -7.39 17.58 -6.35
N GLN A 157 -7.44 16.55 -5.50
CA GLN A 157 -8.10 16.60 -4.19
C GLN A 157 -7.48 17.66 -3.26
N ALA A 158 -6.14 17.69 -3.20
CA ALA A 158 -5.36 18.68 -2.49
C ALA A 158 -5.69 20.11 -2.93
N ASN A 159 -5.75 20.35 -4.24
CA ASN A 159 -6.08 21.66 -4.80
C ASN A 159 -7.51 22.08 -4.49
N LEU A 160 -8.46 21.14 -4.43
CA LEU A 160 -9.83 21.45 -4.04
C LEU A 160 -9.93 21.84 -2.56
N ILE A 161 -9.23 21.14 -1.67
CA ILE A 161 -9.16 21.52 -0.25
C ILE A 161 -8.55 22.92 -0.08
N ARG A 162 -7.46 23.22 -0.78
CA ARG A 162 -6.84 24.56 -0.80
C ARG A 162 -7.75 25.67 -1.32
N ARG A 163 -8.86 25.32 -1.98
CA ARG A 163 -9.89 26.28 -2.43
C ARG A 163 -11.10 26.34 -1.49
N GLY A 164 -11.04 25.66 -0.36
CA GLY A 164 -12.12 25.60 0.64
C GLY A 164 -13.17 24.51 0.37
N PHE A 165 -13.00 23.66 -0.65
CA PHE A 165 -13.99 22.61 -0.94
C PHE A 165 -13.76 21.35 -0.12
N HIS A 166 -14.85 20.80 0.41
CA HIS A 166 -14.87 19.56 1.20
C HIS A 166 -14.61 18.33 0.32
N GLN A 167 -13.58 17.55 0.64
CA GLN A 167 -13.24 16.31 -0.07
C GLN A 167 -13.54 15.07 0.77
N GLY A 168 -14.69 14.44 0.48
CA GLY A 168 -15.07 13.14 1.03
C GLY A 168 -15.37 13.14 2.53
N GLY A 169 -15.78 11.99 3.06
CA GLY A 169 -16.13 11.85 4.48
C GLY A 169 -17.48 12.47 4.86
N MET A 170 -17.90 12.19 6.09
CA MET A 170 -19.16 12.67 6.64
C MET A 170 -19.05 14.12 7.14
N ALA A 171 -20.15 14.87 7.09
CA ALA A 171 -20.22 16.24 7.64
C ALA A 171 -19.93 16.25 9.15
N GLY A 172 -20.56 15.35 9.91
CA GLY A 172 -20.62 15.40 11.37
C GLY A 172 -21.96 15.96 11.85
N TYR A 173 -22.26 15.76 13.13
CA TYR A 173 -23.47 16.30 13.76
C TYR A 173 -23.45 17.84 13.75
N GLY A 174 -24.56 18.51 13.47
CA GLY A 174 -24.60 19.98 13.37
C GLY A 174 -23.95 20.56 12.11
N LEU A 175 -23.53 19.73 11.16
CA LEU A 175 -23.00 20.15 9.85
C LEU A 175 -23.77 19.47 8.71
N ARG A 176 -23.78 20.09 7.53
CA ARG A 176 -24.37 19.53 6.30
C ARG A 176 -23.39 19.65 5.13
N ARG A 177 -23.49 18.71 4.19
CA ARG A 177 -22.78 18.76 2.90
C ARG A 177 -23.64 19.50 1.90
N MET A 178 -23.27 20.73 1.56
CA MET A 178 -23.96 21.53 0.55
C MET A 178 -23.29 21.31 -0.81
N LEU A 179 -24.08 20.94 -1.82
CA LEU A 179 -23.68 20.92 -3.21
C LEU A 179 -23.78 22.34 -3.77
N ILE A 180 -22.71 22.80 -4.41
CA ILE A 180 -22.65 24.10 -5.09
C ILE A 180 -22.19 23.93 -6.54
N ASP A 181 -22.62 24.83 -7.41
CA ASP A 181 -22.14 24.91 -8.80
C ASP A 181 -20.75 25.58 -8.90
N GLU A 182 -20.31 25.87 -10.13
CA GLU A 182 -19.04 26.56 -10.40
C GLU A 182 -19.02 28.02 -9.91
N GLN A 183 -20.19 28.67 -9.88
CA GLN A 183 -20.41 30.04 -9.42
C GLN A 183 -20.61 30.12 -7.89
N ARG A 184 -20.52 28.99 -7.18
CA ARG A 184 -20.79 28.83 -5.74
C ARG A 184 -22.26 29.00 -5.35
N THR A 185 -23.18 28.88 -6.28
CA THR A 185 -24.61 28.89 -6.01
C THR A 185 -25.03 27.57 -5.34
N PRO A 186 -25.78 27.60 -4.23
CA PRO A 186 -26.33 26.40 -3.60
C PRO A 186 -27.28 25.63 -4.53
N LYS A 187 -27.06 24.32 -4.68
CA LYS A 187 -27.93 23.42 -5.45
C LYS A 187 -28.78 22.52 -4.55
N GLY A 188 -28.26 22.14 -3.38
CA GLY A 188 -28.98 21.28 -2.43
C GLY A 188 -28.07 20.56 -1.44
N ILE A 189 -28.67 20.02 -0.39
CA ILE A 189 -27.97 19.27 0.65
C ILE A 189 -27.81 17.82 0.20
N LEU A 190 -26.59 17.28 0.31
CA LEU A 190 -26.31 15.87 0.09
C LEU A 190 -26.55 15.08 1.37
N GLU A 191 -27.48 14.14 1.31
CA GLU A 191 -27.77 13.21 2.40
C GLU A 191 -26.65 12.18 2.58
N PHE A 192 -26.76 11.38 3.65
CA PHE A 192 -25.84 10.29 3.91
C PHE A 192 -25.81 9.29 2.74
N GLY A 193 -24.61 8.90 2.31
CA GLY A 193 -24.41 8.02 1.15
C GLY A 193 -24.50 8.71 -0.21
N GLN A 194 -25.13 9.89 -0.31
CA GLN A 194 -25.24 10.62 -1.56
C GLN A 194 -23.91 11.24 -2.02
N ARG A 195 -23.75 11.30 -3.34
CA ARG A 195 -22.55 11.80 -4.03
C ARG A 195 -22.98 12.76 -5.13
N LYS A 196 -22.12 13.72 -5.45
CA LYS A 196 -22.32 14.60 -6.61
C LYS A 196 -22.34 13.77 -7.89
N SER A 197 -23.29 14.06 -8.78
CA SER A 197 -23.42 13.43 -10.10
C SER A 197 -22.55 14.14 -11.15
N ILE A 198 -22.44 15.46 -11.04
CA ILE A 198 -21.70 16.31 -11.99
C ILE A 198 -20.28 16.54 -11.45
N GLN A 199 -19.28 16.40 -12.32
CA GLN A 199 -17.87 16.55 -11.93
C GLN A 199 -17.48 17.99 -11.60
N THR A 200 -18.09 18.99 -12.25
CA THR A 200 -17.83 20.43 -12.05
C THR A 200 -18.41 20.97 -10.75
N ASP A 201 -19.50 20.38 -10.26
CA ASP A 201 -20.05 20.73 -8.95
C ASP A 201 -19.03 20.50 -7.82
N ARG A 202 -19.15 21.28 -6.75
CA ARG A 202 -18.30 21.21 -5.56
C ARG A 202 -19.16 20.96 -4.32
N VAL A 203 -18.50 20.50 -3.26
CA VAL A 203 -19.15 20.31 -1.97
C VAL A 203 -18.45 21.19 -0.96
N ILE A 204 -19.22 21.89 -0.15
CA ILE A 204 -18.74 22.60 1.04
C ILE A 204 -19.48 22.03 2.26
N LEU A 205 -18.92 22.26 3.45
CA LEU A 205 -19.68 22.08 4.67
C LEU A 205 -20.39 23.40 5.00
N ILE A 206 -21.54 23.29 5.64
CA ILE A 206 -22.27 24.44 6.20
C ILE A 206 -22.83 24.02 7.57
N PRO A 207 -23.15 24.98 8.45
CA PRO A 207 -23.94 24.72 9.63
C PRO A 207 -25.25 23.97 9.29
N GLY A 208 -25.60 23.01 10.13
CA GLY A 208 -26.85 22.29 10.05
C GLY A 208 -28.04 23.06 10.62
N PRO A 209 -29.17 22.38 10.85
CA PRO A 209 -30.31 22.96 11.54
C PRO A 209 -29.92 23.57 12.89
N GLN A 210 -30.55 24.69 13.25
CA GLN A 210 -30.19 25.46 14.44
C GLN A 210 -30.22 24.61 15.72
N ASN A 211 -31.21 23.73 15.87
CA ASN A 211 -31.28 22.82 17.01
C ASN A 211 -30.06 21.91 17.14
N GLU A 212 -29.46 21.44 16.04
CA GLU A 212 -28.23 20.64 16.11
C GLU A 212 -27.01 21.49 16.45
N VAL A 213 -26.93 22.70 15.87
CA VAL A 213 -25.88 23.69 16.17
C VAL A 213 -25.89 24.09 17.65
N ASP A 214 -27.09 24.27 18.21
CA ASP A 214 -27.29 24.58 19.64
C ASP A 214 -26.82 23.42 20.52
N ILE A 215 -27.09 22.17 20.14
CA ILE A 215 -26.57 20.99 20.86
C ILE A 215 -25.05 20.92 20.79
N VAL A 216 -24.42 21.25 19.64
CA VAL A 216 -22.94 21.32 19.57
C VAL A 216 -22.42 22.40 20.52
N ASN A 217 -23.05 23.58 20.56
CA ASN A 217 -22.68 24.63 21.53
C ASN A 217 -22.86 24.17 22.98
N GLN A 218 -23.97 23.50 23.28
CA GLN A 218 -24.21 22.92 24.60
C GLN A 218 -23.17 21.87 24.98
N ILE A 219 -22.67 21.06 24.04
CA ILE A 219 -21.58 20.11 24.27
C ILE A 219 -20.31 20.85 24.70
N PHE A 220 -19.95 21.95 24.02
CA PHE A 220 -18.80 22.76 24.40
C PHE A 220 -19.00 23.42 25.77
N ASP A 221 -20.19 23.95 26.05
CA ASP A 221 -20.48 24.62 27.32
C ASP A 221 -20.46 23.64 28.51
N MET A 222 -21.07 22.45 28.35
CA MET A 222 -21.00 21.37 29.32
C MET A 222 -19.55 20.92 29.58
N PHE A 223 -18.70 20.92 28.55
CA PHE A 223 -17.30 20.51 28.68
C PHE A 223 -16.42 21.58 29.31
N ILE A 224 -16.55 22.84 28.88
CA ILE A 224 -15.68 23.96 29.27
C ILE A 224 -16.12 24.55 30.61
N HIS A 225 -17.39 24.91 30.73
CA HIS A 225 -17.91 25.68 31.87
C HIS A 225 -18.37 24.78 33.01
N GLU A 226 -19.06 23.69 32.70
CA GLU A 226 -19.53 22.73 33.72
C GLU A 226 -18.47 21.67 34.04
N GLY A 227 -17.40 21.58 33.25
CA GLY A 227 -16.30 20.63 33.46
C GLY A 227 -16.68 19.16 33.24
N LYS A 228 -17.85 18.87 32.65
CA LYS A 228 -18.37 17.51 32.51
C LYS A 228 -17.44 16.63 31.63
N PRO A 229 -17.15 15.39 32.04
CA PRO A 229 -16.45 14.43 31.19
C PRO A 229 -17.24 14.09 29.92
N GLU A 230 -16.56 13.74 28.82
CA GLU A 230 -17.22 13.49 27.53
C GLU A 230 -18.28 12.38 27.58
N LEU A 231 -18.10 11.37 28.45
CA LEU A 231 -19.08 10.31 28.61
C LEU A 231 -20.35 10.77 29.35
N VAL A 232 -20.20 11.64 30.35
CA VAL A 232 -21.34 12.20 31.09
C VAL A 232 -22.20 13.04 30.13
N ILE A 233 -21.54 13.83 29.28
CA ILE A 233 -22.18 14.59 28.19
C ILE A 233 -22.95 13.64 27.27
N ALA A 234 -22.31 12.57 26.78
CA ALA A 234 -22.97 11.59 25.91
C ALA A 234 -24.19 10.94 26.58
N SER A 235 -24.06 10.55 27.85
CA SER A 235 -25.13 9.92 28.63
C SER A 235 -26.30 10.87 28.88
N GLU A 236 -26.04 12.15 29.11
CA GLU A 236 -27.06 13.17 29.28
C GLU A 236 -27.85 13.42 27.98
N LEU A 237 -27.16 13.52 26.84
CA LEU A 237 -27.82 13.66 25.53
C LEU A 237 -28.68 12.44 25.19
N ASN A 238 -28.18 11.23 25.47
CA ASN A 238 -28.94 10.00 25.29
C ASN A 238 -30.17 9.94 26.21
N ARG A 239 -30.06 10.38 27.47
CA ARG A 239 -31.19 10.45 28.41
C ARG A 239 -32.26 11.44 27.95
N LYS A 240 -31.85 12.55 27.32
CA LYS A 240 -32.74 13.52 26.66
C LYS A 240 -33.31 13.01 25.33
N GLN A 241 -33.02 11.76 24.93
CA GLN A 241 -33.44 11.14 23.67
C GLN A 241 -32.99 11.92 22.43
N ILE A 242 -31.89 12.68 22.52
CA ILE A 242 -31.29 13.37 21.39
C ILE A 242 -30.47 12.35 20.62
N ILE A 243 -30.77 12.17 19.34
CA ILE A 243 -30.13 11.19 18.48
C ILE A 243 -28.87 11.83 17.86
N ALA A 244 -27.74 11.11 17.87
CA ALA A 244 -26.50 11.56 17.24
C ALA A 244 -26.53 11.32 15.71
N GLU A 245 -25.43 11.59 15.02
CA GLU A 245 -25.35 11.38 13.57
C GLU A 245 -25.68 9.93 13.16
N ASN A 246 -26.28 9.77 11.97
CA ASN A 246 -26.71 8.50 11.39
C ASN A 246 -27.69 7.68 12.25
N ASN A 247 -28.56 8.34 13.02
CA ASN A 247 -29.58 7.68 13.84
C ASN A 247 -29.00 6.72 14.89
N THR A 248 -27.87 7.08 15.48
CA THR A 248 -27.20 6.26 16.50
C THR A 248 -27.09 7.01 17.82
N ALA A 249 -26.83 6.29 18.92
CA ALA A 249 -26.64 6.90 20.23
C ALA A 249 -25.35 7.74 20.29
N TRP A 250 -25.32 8.70 21.22
CA TRP A 250 -24.12 9.43 21.58
C TRP A 250 -23.14 8.51 22.30
N THR A 251 -21.87 8.62 21.93
CA THR A 251 -20.76 7.93 22.59
C THR A 251 -19.69 8.93 22.99
N ARG A 252 -18.87 8.59 23.97
CA ARG A 252 -17.72 9.39 24.38
C ARG A 252 -16.81 9.73 23.19
N GLY A 253 -16.59 8.77 22.28
CA GLY A 253 -15.80 8.99 21.06
C GLY A 253 -16.38 10.05 20.11
N LYS A 254 -17.71 10.11 19.96
CA LYS A 254 -18.37 11.15 19.15
C LYS A 254 -18.25 12.53 19.77
N ILE A 255 -18.46 12.64 21.08
CA ILE A 255 -18.26 13.88 21.82
C ILE A 255 -16.80 14.34 21.69
N HIS A 256 -15.84 13.43 21.86
CA HIS A 256 -14.43 13.72 21.67
C HIS A 256 -14.12 14.21 20.25
N GLN A 257 -14.72 13.58 19.23
CA GLN A 257 -14.56 14.03 17.84
C GLN A 257 -15.13 15.44 17.60
N ILE A 258 -16.24 15.80 18.27
CA ILE A 258 -16.78 17.16 18.23
C ILE A 258 -15.80 18.17 18.83
N LEU A 259 -15.29 17.87 20.02
CA LEU A 259 -14.40 18.78 20.77
C LEU A 259 -13.01 18.95 20.15
N THR A 260 -12.57 18.05 19.28
CA THR A 260 -11.20 18.03 18.73
C THR A 260 -11.08 18.31 17.24
N ASN A 261 -12.18 18.22 16.48
CA ASN A 261 -12.12 18.35 15.03
C ASN A 261 -12.36 19.79 14.58
N GLU A 262 -11.40 20.37 13.87
CA GLU A 262 -11.43 21.76 13.45
C GLU A 262 -12.51 22.10 12.40
N LYS A 263 -13.20 21.10 11.88
CA LYS A 263 -14.38 21.35 11.05
C LYS A 263 -15.47 22.17 11.76
N TYR A 264 -15.53 22.10 13.09
CA TYR A 264 -16.52 22.88 13.86
C TYR A 264 -16.19 24.36 13.96
N ILE A 265 -14.95 24.75 13.65
CA ILE A 265 -14.51 26.15 13.54
C ILE A 265 -14.34 26.59 12.07
N GLY A 266 -14.92 25.85 11.12
CA GLY A 266 -14.91 26.23 9.72
C GLY A 266 -13.65 25.82 8.94
N ASN A 267 -12.74 25.03 9.53
CA ASN A 267 -11.49 24.67 8.85
C ASN A 267 -11.61 23.34 8.11
N ASN A 268 -11.00 23.26 6.92
CA ASN A 268 -10.84 22.03 6.18
C ASN A 268 -9.42 21.49 6.35
N ILE A 269 -9.30 20.24 6.80
CA ILE A 269 -8.02 19.54 6.93
C ILE A 269 -8.08 18.21 6.20
N TYR A 270 -7.13 18.00 5.29
CA TYR A 270 -6.99 16.80 4.48
C TYR A 270 -5.60 16.19 4.61
N ASN A 271 -5.47 14.95 4.15
CA ASN A 271 -4.21 14.20 4.17
C ASN A 271 -3.66 13.95 5.59
N LYS A 272 -4.54 13.81 6.60
CA LYS A 272 -4.12 13.34 7.94
C LYS A 272 -3.60 11.89 7.90
N THR A 273 -4.15 11.10 6.99
CA THR A 273 -3.74 9.73 6.73
C THR A 273 -3.73 9.45 5.23
N SER A 274 -2.94 8.48 4.78
CA SER A 274 -2.89 8.09 3.37
C SER A 274 -2.77 6.57 3.20
N PHE A 275 -3.31 6.08 2.08
CA PHE A 275 -3.26 4.68 1.66
C PHE A 275 -3.06 4.65 0.14
N LYS A 276 -1.85 4.33 -0.32
CA LYS A 276 -1.48 4.36 -1.73
C LYS A 276 -1.40 2.94 -2.28
N LEU A 277 -2.11 2.63 -3.37
CA LEU A 277 -1.98 1.40 -4.19
C LEU A 277 -1.64 0.10 -3.40
N LYS A 278 -2.55 -0.33 -2.51
CA LYS A 278 -2.40 -1.53 -1.65
C LYS A 278 -1.21 -1.50 -0.66
N GLN A 279 -0.52 -0.37 -0.52
CA GLN A 279 0.42 -0.13 0.57
C GLN A 279 -0.33 0.12 1.87
N ARG A 280 0.36 -0.04 3.00
CA ARG A 280 -0.24 0.15 4.32
C ARG A 280 -0.75 1.58 4.53
N HIS A 281 -1.84 1.70 5.29
CA HIS A 281 -2.35 2.99 5.74
C HIS A 281 -1.34 3.65 6.69
N ILE A 282 -0.89 4.86 6.36
CA ILE A 282 0.04 5.64 7.15
C ILE A 282 -0.66 6.88 7.72
N ILE A 283 -0.21 7.31 8.89
CA ILE A 283 -0.57 8.62 9.45
C ILE A 283 0.50 9.58 8.92
N ASN A 284 0.07 10.66 8.28
CA ASN A 284 1.00 11.63 7.73
C ASN A 284 1.32 12.67 8.81
N PRO A 285 2.57 13.15 8.86
CA PRO A 285 2.97 14.19 9.81
C PRO A 285 2.29 15.53 9.45
N GLU A 286 2.19 16.44 10.42
CA GLU A 286 1.36 17.67 10.30
C GLU A 286 1.84 18.59 9.16
N GLU A 287 3.12 18.58 8.82
CA GLU A 287 3.69 19.38 7.74
C GLU A 287 3.18 18.95 6.35
N GLN A 288 2.67 17.72 6.24
CA GLN A 288 2.04 17.20 5.03
C GLN A 288 0.53 17.40 5.01
N TRP A 289 -0.06 17.95 6.07
CA TRP A 289 -1.49 18.21 6.12
C TRP A 289 -1.83 19.37 5.21
N ILE A 290 -2.93 19.21 4.49
CA ILE A 290 -3.43 20.24 3.59
C ILE A 290 -4.57 20.91 4.32
N ARG A 291 -4.40 22.19 4.60
CA ARG A 291 -5.28 22.99 5.45
C ARG A 291 -5.82 24.18 4.68
N PHE A 292 -7.09 24.50 4.91
CA PHE A 292 -7.72 25.76 4.53
C PHE A 292 -8.56 26.25 5.69
N ASP A 293 -8.21 27.42 6.21
CA ASP A 293 -8.88 28.03 7.36
C ASP A 293 -10.05 28.90 6.90
N GLY A 294 -11.17 28.85 7.64
CA GLY A 294 -12.38 29.61 7.28
C GLY A 294 -12.98 29.19 5.94
N ALA A 295 -13.00 27.88 5.64
CA ALA A 295 -13.61 27.32 4.44
C ALA A 295 -15.14 27.54 4.38
N TYR A 296 -15.79 27.63 5.54
CA TYR A 296 -17.23 27.81 5.70
C TYR A 296 -17.55 28.35 7.10
N ASP A 297 -18.80 28.77 7.29
CA ASP A 297 -19.25 29.35 8.54
C ASP A 297 -19.08 28.37 9.71
N PRO A 298 -18.44 28.81 10.81
CA PRO A 298 -18.19 27.97 11.97
C PRO A 298 -19.48 27.69 12.75
N VAL A 299 -19.54 26.51 13.36
CA VAL A 299 -20.60 26.13 14.32
C VAL A 299 -20.24 26.63 15.73
N ILE A 300 -18.94 26.74 16.02
CA ILE A 300 -18.37 27.13 17.31
C ILE A 300 -17.29 28.17 17.07
N THR A 301 -17.15 29.12 18.00
CA THR A 301 -16.09 30.14 17.92
C THR A 301 -14.71 29.53 18.13
N ILE A 302 -13.68 30.15 17.54
CA ILE A 302 -12.29 29.68 17.65
C ILE A 302 -11.84 29.69 19.11
N GLU A 303 -12.30 30.65 19.91
CA GLU A 303 -11.99 30.79 21.33
C GLU A 303 -12.53 29.59 22.13
N LYS A 304 -13.82 29.25 21.98
CA LYS A 304 -14.42 28.08 22.63
C LYS A 304 -13.68 26.79 22.24
N PHE A 305 -13.34 26.64 20.96
CA PHE A 305 -12.61 25.47 20.49
C PHE A 305 -11.21 25.35 21.11
N ASN A 306 -10.47 26.46 21.17
CA ASN A 306 -9.14 26.47 21.77
C ASN A 306 -9.17 26.17 23.27
N LEU A 307 -10.13 26.73 24.02
CA LEU A 307 -10.33 26.41 25.44
C LEU A 307 -10.57 24.91 25.67
N ALA A 308 -11.43 24.29 24.86
CA ALA A 308 -11.66 22.84 24.96
C ALA A 308 -10.36 22.04 24.70
N ARG A 309 -9.58 22.41 23.67
CA ARG A 309 -8.29 21.75 23.40
C ARG A 309 -7.29 21.91 24.53
N GLU A 310 -7.22 23.10 25.14
CA GLU A 310 -6.35 23.36 26.29
C GLU A 310 -6.72 22.51 27.49
N ILE A 311 -8.01 22.39 27.82
CA ILE A 311 -8.50 21.49 28.88
C ILE A 311 -8.12 20.04 28.59
N ILE A 312 -8.33 19.57 27.36
CA ILE A 312 -7.96 18.20 26.95
C ILE A 312 -6.45 17.97 27.11
N ARG A 313 -5.62 18.92 26.67
CA ARG A 313 -4.16 18.86 26.81
C ARG A 313 -3.75 18.90 28.29
N ALA A 314 -4.29 19.80 29.09
CA ALA A 314 -3.98 19.91 30.51
C ALA A 314 -4.35 18.63 31.29
N ARG A 315 -5.55 18.08 31.07
CA ARG A 315 -5.99 16.81 31.68
C ARG A 315 -5.05 15.66 31.32
N SER A 316 -4.50 15.66 30.10
CA SER A 316 -3.51 14.67 29.68
C SER A 316 -2.13 14.86 30.33
N GLN A 317 -1.76 16.10 30.67
CA GLN A 317 -0.48 16.44 31.31
C GLN A 317 -0.45 16.14 32.81
N VAL A 318 -1.60 16.20 33.50
CA VAL A 318 -1.71 15.91 34.94
C VAL A 318 -1.53 14.41 35.26
N LEU A 319 -1.78 13.54 34.28
CA LEU A 319 -1.56 12.10 34.46
C LEU A 319 -0.08 11.80 34.19
N SER A 320 0.64 11.36 35.23
CA SER A 320 2.00 10.85 35.07
C SER A 320 1.99 9.63 34.15
N GLU A 321 3.14 9.37 33.52
CA GLU A 321 3.29 8.21 32.63
C GLU A 321 3.00 6.89 33.37
N ASP A 322 3.36 6.80 34.65
CA ASP A 322 3.08 5.64 35.48
C ASP A 322 1.58 5.42 35.69
N VAL A 323 0.84 6.48 36.04
CA VAL A 323 -0.63 6.41 36.23
C VAL A 323 -1.34 6.04 34.93
N LEU A 324 -0.85 6.54 33.79
CA LEU A 324 -1.38 6.19 32.47
C LEU A 324 -1.20 4.71 32.18
N LEU A 325 -0.02 4.16 32.42
CA LEU A 325 0.30 2.75 32.21
C LEU A 325 -0.49 1.85 33.19
N GLU A 326 -0.62 2.23 34.45
CA GLU A 326 -1.42 1.49 35.44
C GLU A 326 -2.89 1.36 35.05
N LYS A 327 -3.53 2.46 34.65
CA LYS A 327 -4.92 2.44 34.16
C LYS A 327 -5.08 1.49 32.98
N LEU A 328 -4.09 1.46 32.09
CA LEU A 328 -4.15 0.68 30.86
C LEU A 328 -3.81 -0.81 31.12
N ARG A 329 -3.00 -1.13 32.14
CA ARG A 329 -2.85 -2.49 32.72
C ARG A 329 -4.15 -2.98 33.35
N ALA A 330 -4.84 -2.14 34.11
CA ALA A 330 -6.13 -2.48 34.70
C ALA A 330 -7.18 -2.77 33.62
N LEU A 331 -7.19 -1.97 32.55
CA LEU A 331 -8.05 -2.22 31.39
C LEU A 331 -7.73 -3.56 30.71
N LEU A 332 -6.44 -3.86 30.52
CA LEU A 332 -5.98 -5.10 29.92
C LEU A 332 -6.46 -6.32 30.71
N LEU A 333 -6.32 -6.29 32.03
CA LEU A 333 -6.79 -7.37 32.91
C LEU A 333 -8.29 -7.59 32.77
N ARG A 334 -9.08 -6.52 32.64
CA ARG A 334 -10.55 -6.60 32.54
C ARG A 334 -11.05 -7.05 31.17
N LYS A 335 -10.44 -6.58 30.08
CA LYS A 335 -10.93 -6.81 28.70
C LYS A 335 -10.17 -7.91 27.94
N GLY A 336 -9.01 -8.34 28.45
CA GLY A 336 -8.14 -9.36 27.84
C GLY A 336 -7.48 -8.94 26.52
N ARG A 337 -7.77 -7.72 26.02
CA ARG A 337 -7.19 -7.13 24.80
C ARG A 337 -7.28 -5.62 24.84
N LEU A 338 -6.39 -4.96 24.11
CA LEU A 338 -6.38 -3.51 23.92
C LEU A 338 -6.39 -3.16 22.43
N SER A 339 -7.05 -2.07 22.10
CA SER A 339 -6.95 -1.38 20.80
C SER A 339 -7.22 0.10 21.03
N GLY A 340 -6.90 0.96 20.06
CA GLY A 340 -7.26 2.38 20.15
C GLY A 340 -8.75 2.58 20.39
N LEU A 341 -9.59 1.80 19.69
CA LEU A 341 -11.04 1.81 19.87
C LEU A 341 -11.46 1.37 21.28
N ILE A 342 -10.88 0.28 21.81
CA ILE A 342 -11.21 -0.19 23.18
C ILE A 342 -10.80 0.84 24.22
N ILE A 343 -9.63 1.48 24.06
CA ILE A 343 -9.21 2.57 24.95
C ILE A 343 -10.20 3.74 24.86
N ASP A 344 -10.63 4.08 23.65
CA ASP A 344 -11.54 5.21 23.43
C ASP A 344 -12.98 4.96 23.89
N GLU A 345 -13.40 3.69 23.96
CA GLU A 345 -14.68 3.22 24.49
C GLU A 345 -14.71 3.17 26.02
N GLU A 346 -13.57 3.32 26.70
CA GLU A 346 -13.48 3.15 28.14
C GLU A 346 -13.63 4.44 28.94
N GLU A 347 -14.55 4.40 29.92
CA GLU A 347 -15.08 5.54 30.65
C GLU A 347 -14.05 6.31 31.48
N LEU A 348 -13.12 5.58 32.14
CA LEU A 348 -12.20 6.14 33.14
C LEU A 348 -10.76 6.30 32.62
N LEU A 349 -10.58 6.15 31.31
CA LEU A 349 -9.29 6.18 30.64
C LEU A 349 -9.16 7.38 29.69
N PRO A 350 -7.97 8.01 29.62
CA PRO A 350 -7.65 8.98 28.59
C PRO A 350 -7.80 8.38 27.18
N SER A 351 -8.01 9.24 26.17
CA SER A 351 -8.16 8.76 24.80
C SER A 351 -6.88 8.10 24.28
N SER A 352 -7.03 7.24 23.29
CA SER A 352 -5.93 6.59 22.60
C SER A 352 -4.95 7.61 21.98
N SER A 353 -5.42 8.82 21.67
CA SER A 353 -4.58 9.94 21.21
C SER A 353 -3.66 10.48 22.31
N VAL A 354 -4.11 10.53 23.57
CA VAL A 354 -3.28 10.95 24.71
C VAL A 354 -2.12 9.98 24.91
N TYR A 355 -2.41 8.69 24.93
CA TYR A 355 -1.42 7.63 25.01
C TYR A 355 -0.42 7.68 23.85
N ARG A 356 -0.89 7.94 22.63
CA ARG A 356 -0.02 8.09 21.46
C ARG A 356 0.89 9.31 21.57
N SER A 357 0.36 10.46 21.97
CA SER A 357 1.14 11.69 22.08
C SER A 357 2.20 11.61 23.17
N ARG A 358 1.90 10.95 24.29
CA ARG A 358 2.80 10.89 25.45
C ARG A 358 3.95 9.89 25.25
N PHE A 359 3.62 8.71 24.73
CA PHE A 359 4.57 7.60 24.58
C PHE A 359 5.05 7.42 23.12
N GLY A 360 4.71 8.36 22.24
CA GLY A 360 5.04 8.35 20.81
C GLY A 360 4.19 7.40 19.95
N SER A 361 3.85 6.21 20.45
CA SER A 361 2.98 5.28 19.73
C SER A 361 2.14 4.40 20.66
N LEU A 362 0.95 3.99 20.20
CA LEU A 362 0.11 3.05 20.95
C LEU A 362 0.77 1.67 21.12
N LEU A 363 1.61 1.25 20.17
CA LEU A 363 2.32 -0.02 20.25
C LEU A 363 3.31 -0.03 21.43
N ARG A 364 4.08 1.06 21.58
CA ARG A 364 5.00 1.23 22.71
C ARG A 364 4.24 1.19 24.04
N VAL A 365 3.08 1.82 24.11
CA VAL A 365 2.20 1.76 25.30
C VAL A 365 1.77 0.32 25.60
N TYR A 366 1.36 -0.44 24.58
CA TYR A 366 0.96 -1.84 24.75
C TYR A 366 2.07 -2.70 25.35
N GLN A 367 3.30 -2.54 24.89
CA GLN A 367 4.45 -3.26 25.44
C GLN A 367 4.76 -2.88 26.89
N LEU A 368 4.72 -1.58 27.21
CA LEU A 368 4.95 -1.08 28.58
C LEU A 368 3.92 -1.63 29.59
N VAL A 369 2.73 -2.01 29.12
CA VAL A 369 1.70 -2.67 29.94
C VAL A 369 1.68 -4.20 29.83
N GLY A 370 2.64 -4.80 29.13
CA GLY A 370 2.74 -6.25 28.95
C GLY A 370 1.69 -6.84 27.99
N PHE A 371 1.04 -6.01 27.17
CA PHE A 371 0.10 -6.46 26.16
C PHE A 371 0.78 -6.62 24.79
N ASN A 372 0.73 -7.83 24.24
CA ASN A 372 1.14 -8.08 22.87
C ASN A 372 -0.11 -8.29 21.99
N PRO A 373 -0.49 -7.33 21.13
CA PRO A 373 -1.68 -7.46 20.30
C PRO A 373 -1.56 -8.65 19.33
N LYS A 374 -2.60 -9.50 19.27
CA LYS A 374 -2.68 -10.65 18.33
C LYS A 374 -2.64 -10.26 16.85
N THR A 375 -2.88 -8.99 16.53
CA THR A 375 -2.65 -8.45 15.17
C THR A 375 -1.29 -7.77 15.15
N ASP A 376 -0.39 -8.34 14.36
CA ASP A 376 1.06 -8.12 14.43
C ASP A 376 1.49 -6.69 14.05
N TYR A 377 1.83 -5.87 15.05
CA TYR A 377 2.53 -4.59 14.87
C TYR A 377 4.03 -4.69 15.23
N SER A 378 4.54 -5.88 15.61
CA SER A 378 5.96 -6.12 15.94
C SER A 378 6.91 -5.71 14.82
N TRP A 379 6.44 -5.71 13.56
CA TRP A 379 7.23 -5.34 12.40
C TRP A 379 7.90 -3.95 12.48
N LEU A 380 7.38 -2.98 13.24
CA LEU A 380 8.00 -1.65 13.37
C LEU A 380 9.21 -1.66 14.29
N GLU A 381 9.14 -2.36 15.41
CA GLU A 381 10.25 -2.46 16.37
C GLU A 381 11.24 -3.53 15.97
N THR A 382 10.77 -4.66 15.43
CA THR A 382 11.66 -5.64 14.80
C THR A 382 12.43 -4.99 13.66
N LYS A 383 11.87 -4.06 12.89
CA LYS A 383 12.63 -3.35 11.84
C LYS A 383 13.68 -2.40 12.41
N LYS A 384 13.44 -1.78 13.57
CA LYS A 384 14.43 -0.93 14.26
C LYS A 384 15.55 -1.77 14.90
N TYR A 385 15.19 -2.88 15.55
CA TYR A 385 16.13 -3.85 16.09
C TYR A 385 16.97 -4.52 14.98
N LEU A 386 16.33 -5.03 13.92
CA LEU A 386 17.01 -5.58 12.74
C LEU A 386 17.88 -4.56 12.02
N LYS A 387 17.56 -3.26 12.10
CA LYS A 387 18.46 -2.22 11.57
C LYS A 387 19.74 -2.10 12.40
N GLY A 388 19.66 -2.25 13.72
CA GLY A 388 20.81 -2.34 14.61
C GLY A 388 21.63 -3.62 14.32
N VAL A 389 20.97 -4.77 14.33
CA VAL A 389 21.61 -6.06 14.00
C VAL A 389 22.25 -6.05 12.61
N ASN A 390 21.60 -5.46 11.61
CA ASN A 390 22.20 -5.27 10.28
C ASN A 390 23.46 -4.43 10.32
N ALA A 391 23.46 -3.34 11.08
CA ALA A 391 24.64 -2.50 11.23
C ALA A 391 25.78 -3.27 11.90
N ASP A 392 25.48 -4.04 12.95
CA ASP A 392 26.47 -4.84 13.68
C ASP A 392 27.07 -5.96 12.81
N ILE A 393 26.24 -6.70 12.07
CA ILE A 393 26.70 -7.71 11.11
C ILE A 393 27.54 -7.06 10.01
N THR A 394 27.08 -5.92 9.47
CA THR A 394 27.80 -5.18 8.42
C THR A 394 29.17 -4.73 8.91
N ASN A 395 29.26 -4.14 10.11
CA ASN A 395 30.52 -3.70 10.70
C ASN A 395 31.48 -4.87 10.96
N THR A 396 30.94 -6.02 11.37
CA THR A 396 31.70 -7.26 11.57
C THR A 396 32.28 -7.77 10.25
N ILE A 397 31.48 -7.80 9.18
CA ILE A 397 31.91 -8.21 7.85
C ILE A 397 32.99 -7.26 7.32
N ILE A 398 32.79 -5.95 7.44
CA ILE A 398 33.78 -4.94 7.03
C ILE A 398 35.11 -5.16 7.76
N SER A 399 35.06 -5.38 9.08
CA SER A 399 36.25 -5.62 9.89
C SER A 399 37.00 -6.90 9.46
N ASN A 400 36.28 -7.98 9.16
CA ASN A 400 36.87 -9.23 8.68
C ASN A 400 37.43 -9.12 7.25
N ILE A 401 36.84 -8.26 6.40
CA ILE A 401 37.36 -7.95 5.07
C ILE A 401 38.72 -7.25 5.19
N TYR A 402 38.84 -6.25 6.05
CA TYR A 402 40.14 -5.59 6.30
C TYR A 402 41.18 -6.55 6.89
N GLN A 403 40.78 -7.47 7.78
CA GLN A 403 41.68 -8.51 8.31
C GLN A 403 42.10 -9.54 7.25
N SER A 404 41.40 -9.62 6.13
CA SER A 404 41.69 -10.55 5.03
C SER A 404 42.41 -9.89 3.85
N ASP A 405 43.08 -8.76 4.10
CA ASP A 405 43.79 -7.94 3.09
C ASP A 405 42.87 -7.39 1.98
N GLY A 406 41.58 -7.21 2.26
CA GLY A 406 40.63 -6.50 1.41
C GLY A 406 40.31 -5.10 1.92
N TRP A 407 39.61 -4.29 1.12
CA TRP A 407 39.11 -2.99 1.53
C TRP A 407 37.66 -2.79 1.08
N VAL A 408 37.00 -1.85 1.76
CA VAL A 408 35.66 -1.37 1.41
C VAL A 408 35.75 0.10 1.04
N SER A 409 35.22 0.47 -0.13
CA SER A 409 35.16 1.86 -0.60
C SER A 409 33.73 2.42 -0.49
N ASP A 410 33.61 3.75 -0.56
CA ASP A 410 32.33 4.44 -0.48
C ASP A 410 31.43 4.04 -1.66
N SER A 411 30.22 3.59 -1.35
CA SER A 411 29.20 3.29 -2.36
C SER A 411 28.26 4.50 -2.54
N SER A 412 27.77 4.68 -3.76
CA SER A 412 26.73 5.68 -4.06
C SER A 412 25.35 5.32 -3.48
N ASN A 413 25.19 4.07 -3.03
CA ASN A 413 23.92 3.49 -2.61
C ASN A 413 23.97 3.07 -1.13
N ALA A 414 23.21 3.77 -0.29
CA ALA A 414 23.12 3.44 1.13
C ALA A 414 22.69 1.97 1.35
N GLY A 415 23.55 1.18 2.00
CA GLY A 415 23.31 -0.24 2.32
C GLY A 415 23.96 -1.23 1.35
N VAL A 416 24.77 -0.77 0.39
CA VAL A 416 25.65 -1.61 -0.45
C VAL A 416 27.10 -1.31 -0.10
N LEU A 417 27.94 -2.33 -0.04
CA LEU A 417 29.38 -2.21 0.16
C LEU A 417 30.08 -2.47 -1.16
N ASN A 418 31.01 -1.59 -1.55
CA ASN A 418 31.89 -1.83 -2.67
C ASN A 418 33.18 -2.48 -2.16
N ILE A 419 33.44 -3.72 -2.55
CA ILE A 419 34.56 -4.51 -2.03
C ILE A 419 35.68 -4.51 -3.06
N ASN A 420 36.87 -4.09 -2.64
CA ASN A 420 38.07 -4.03 -3.47
C ASN A 420 37.92 -3.24 -4.79
N ASP A 421 36.88 -2.41 -4.91
CA ASP A 421 36.47 -1.75 -6.16
C ASP A 421 36.13 -2.70 -7.32
N GLU A 422 35.80 -3.96 -7.02
CA GLU A 422 35.59 -5.02 -8.02
C GLU A 422 34.16 -5.55 -8.05
N PHE A 423 33.53 -5.69 -6.89
CA PHE A 423 32.18 -6.20 -6.79
C PHE A 423 31.43 -5.60 -5.60
N THR A 424 30.11 -5.63 -5.69
CA THR A 424 29.20 -5.03 -4.73
C THR A 424 28.48 -6.08 -3.89
N LEU A 425 28.32 -5.76 -2.62
CA LEU A 425 27.76 -6.67 -1.63
C LEU A 425 26.66 -6.00 -0.81
N ALA A 426 25.52 -6.65 -0.68
CA ALA A 426 24.44 -6.21 0.21
C ALA A 426 24.14 -7.26 1.28
N ILE A 427 23.92 -6.80 2.51
CA ILE A 427 23.67 -7.68 3.66
C ILE A 427 22.29 -7.40 4.24
N GLN A 428 21.57 -8.47 4.56
CA GLN A 428 20.27 -8.41 5.23
C GLN A 428 20.15 -9.50 6.30
N ALA A 429 19.94 -9.09 7.54
CA ALA A 429 19.48 -9.91 8.64
C ALA A 429 18.00 -10.24 8.43
N VAL A 430 17.71 -11.53 8.50
CA VAL A 430 16.40 -12.09 8.17
C VAL A 430 15.81 -12.65 9.44
N ARG A 431 14.73 -12.02 9.91
CA ARG A 431 14.04 -12.48 11.11
C ARG A 431 13.36 -13.84 10.93
N CYS A 432 13.37 -14.62 12.01
CA CYS A 432 12.48 -15.75 12.19
C CYS A 432 11.06 -15.26 12.52
N GLN A 433 10.08 -15.82 11.81
CA GLN A 433 8.65 -15.61 12.00
C GLN A 433 8.01 -16.93 12.42
N ARG A 434 7.40 -16.94 13.61
CA ARG A 434 6.65 -18.10 14.10
C ARG A 434 5.22 -18.05 13.57
N THR A 435 4.86 -19.00 12.71
CA THR A 435 3.52 -19.08 12.10
C THR A 435 2.59 -20.06 12.83
N SER A 436 3.16 -21.05 13.53
CA SER A 436 2.50 -21.91 14.51
C SER A 436 3.54 -22.36 15.56
N PRO A 437 3.16 -23.04 16.66
CA PRO A 437 4.12 -23.51 17.67
C PRO A 437 5.29 -24.33 17.11
N THR A 438 5.10 -24.98 15.96
CA THR A 438 6.08 -25.86 15.32
C THR A 438 6.58 -25.36 13.97
N ASN A 439 6.11 -24.20 13.47
CA ASN A 439 6.50 -23.70 12.14
C ASN A 439 7.24 -22.36 12.22
N LEU A 440 8.54 -22.41 12.00
CA LEU A 440 9.41 -21.25 11.81
C LEU A 440 9.56 -20.92 10.33
N ARG A 441 9.57 -19.62 9.99
CA ARG A 441 9.76 -19.12 8.62
C ARG A 441 10.65 -17.90 8.59
N TRP A 442 11.49 -17.80 7.58
CA TRP A 442 12.30 -16.62 7.31
C TRP A 442 11.95 -16.10 5.93
N ARG A 443 11.64 -14.81 5.84
CA ARG A 443 11.31 -14.17 4.56
C ARG A 443 12.44 -13.24 4.17
N ILE A 444 13.19 -13.66 3.17
CA ILE A 444 14.25 -12.86 2.55
C ILE A 444 13.61 -11.98 1.48
N ASN A 445 13.95 -10.69 1.51
CA ASN A 445 13.49 -9.72 0.53
C ASN A 445 14.58 -8.69 0.31
N PHE A 446 15.44 -8.96 -0.67
CA PHE A 446 16.50 -8.04 -1.06
C PHE A 446 15.89 -6.84 -1.79
N ASN A 447 16.49 -5.67 -1.56
CA ASN A 447 16.09 -4.49 -2.31
C ASN A 447 16.72 -4.52 -3.70
N HIS A 448 16.02 -5.10 -4.68
CA HIS A 448 16.50 -5.25 -6.06
C HIS A 448 16.87 -3.92 -6.73
N ALA A 449 16.35 -2.78 -6.25
CA ALA A 449 16.74 -1.46 -6.75
C ALA A 449 18.22 -1.13 -6.49
N LEU A 450 18.88 -1.84 -5.56
CA LEU A 450 20.30 -1.69 -5.26
C LEU A 450 21.20 -2.53 -6.17
N ALA A 451 20.65 -3.56 -6.83
CA ALA A 451 21.31 -4.48 -7.77
C ALA A 451 22.78 -4.86 -7.42
N PRO A 452 23.05 -5.40 -6.22
CA PRO A 452 24.39 -5.82 -5.84
C PRO A 452 24.79 -7.12 -6.56
N ASP A 453 26.09 -7.32 -6.78
CA ASP A 453 26.62 -8.56 -7.38
C ASP A 453 26.41 -9.77 -6.48
N ILE A 454 26.51 -9.57 -5.16
CA ILE A 454 26.31 -10.60 -4.14
C ILE A 454 25.33 -10.09 -3.06
N SER A 455 24.31 -10.89 -2.77
CA SER A 455 23.36 -10.62 -1.68
C SER A 455 23.48 -11.67 -0.57
N ILE A 456 23.69 -11.21 0.66
CA ILE A 456 23.86 -12.07 1.84
C ILE A 456 22.66 -11.92 2.76
N ALA A 457 21.99 -13.04 3.02
CA ALA A 457 20.92 -13.15 4.01
C ALA A 457 21.45 -13.83 5.28
N ALA A 458 21.58 -13.08 6.37
CA ALA A 458 21.94 -13.63 7.68
C ALA A 458 20.67 -14.13 8.40
N ARG A 459 20.52 -15.44 8.54
CA ARG A 459 19.32 -16.05 9.12
C ARG A 459 19.38 -16.00 10.64
N MET A 460 18.43 -15.30 11.26
CA MET A 460 18.36 -15.17 12.71
C MET A 460 17.76 -16.41 13.37
N ASP A 461 18.08 -16.67 14.64
CA ASP A 461 17.48 -17.75 15.40
C ASP A 461 16.00 -17.56 15.75
N SER A 462 15.40 -18.55 16.41
CA SER A 462 13.98 -18.52 16.78
C SER A 462 13.61 -17.39 17.75
N LEU A 463 14.59 -16.87 18.50
CA LEU A 463 14.44 -15.73 19.41
C LEU A 463 14.80 -14.39 18.73
N ASN A 464 15.38 -14.46 17.53
CA ASN A 464 15.98 -13.36 16.79
C ASN A 464 17.18 -12.70 17.50
N GLU A 465 17.92 -13.43 18.34
CA GLU A 465 19.02 -12.88 19.14
C GLU A 465 20.39 -13.07 18.46
N ALA A 466 20.59 -14.19 17.77
CA ALA A 466 21.84 -14.51 17.07
C ALA A 466 21.61 -14.93 15.61
N VAL A 467 22.66 -14.79 14.80
CA VAL A 467 22.71 -15.35 13.44
C VAL A 467 23.06 -16.84 13.52
N ILE A 468 22.27 -17.68 12.88
CA ILE A 468 22.51 -19.13 12.79
C ILE A 468 23.42 -19.46 11.61
N ASP A 469 23.09 -18.94 10.43
CA ASP A 469 23.80 -19.20 9.19
C ASP A 469 23.53 -18.09 8.16
N TYR A 470 24.22 -18.19 7.02
CA TYR A 470 24.21 -17.21 5.95
C TYR A 470 23.76 -17.87 4.66
N TYR A 471 22.94 -17.16 3.89
CA TYR A 471 22.61 -17.52 2.52
C TYR A 471 23.25 -16.50 1.58
N ILE A 472 24.14 -16.95 0.70
CA ILE A 472 24.89 -16.10 -0.22
C ILE A 472 24.35 -16.33 -1.63
N PHE A 473 23.71 -15.32 -2.22
CA PHE A 473 23.10 -15.40 -3.54
C PHE A 473 23.86 -14.51 -4.53
N PRO A 474 24.26 -15.04 -5.70
CA PRO A 474 24.73 -14.21 -6.81
C PRO A 474 23.55 -13.47 -7.46
N SER A 475 23.83 -12.30 -8.04
CA SER A 475 22.83 -11.45 -8.71
C SER A 475 22.01 -12.18 -9.78
N ILE A 476 22.63 -13.13 -10.49
CA ILE A 476 22.00 -13.91 -11.56
C ILE A 476 20.90 -14.87 -11.10
N ASP A 477 20.97 -15.35 -9.85
CA ASP A 477 20.03 -16.34 -9.30
C ASP A 477 18.88 -15.71 -8.49
N LEU A 478 18.90 -14.39 -8.30
CA LEU A 478 17.90 -13.63 -7.51
C LEU A 478 16.61 -13.31 -8.29
N MET A 479 16.08 -14.28 -9.04
CA MET A 479 14.88 -14.12 -9.88
C MET A 479 13.54 -14.16 -9.12
N LEU A 480 13.55 -14.25 -7.79
CA LEU A 480 12.34 -14.37 -6.95
C LEU A 480 12.22 -13.20 -5.97
N ASN A 481 11.15 -12.40 -6.13
CA ASN A 481 10.83 -11.23 -5.29
C ASN A 481 10.66 -11.54 -3.78
N ASN A 482 10.53 -12.80 -3.36
CA ASN A 482 10.48 -13.21 -1.96
C ASN A 482 10.93 -14.67 -1.80
N ILE A 483 12.06 -14.90 -1.13
CA ILE A 483 12.49 -16.26 -0.75
C ILE A 483 11.95 -16.55 0.65
N TYR A 484 11.26 -17.68 0.81
CA TYR A 484 10.72 -18.12 2.09
C TYR A 484 11.46 -19.38 2.55
N LEU A 485 12.35 -19.23 3.51
CA LEU A 485 13.00 -20.36 4.15
C LEU A 485 12.13 -20.91 5.27
N LYS A 486 12.19 -22.22 5.47
CA LYS A 486 11.64 -22.98 6.59
C LYS A 486 12.78 -23.71 7.30
N GLU A 487 12.48 -24.48 8.34
CA GLU A 487 13.47 -25.36 8.97
C GLU A 487 14.00 -26.43 8.01
N GLN A 488 13.15 -26.88 7.08
CA GLN A 488 13.50 -27.77 5.98
C GLN A 488 13.18 -27.07 4.66
N ASN A 489 14.22 -26.78 3.87
CA ASN A 489 14.10 -26.14 2.57
C ASN A 489 14.22 -27.17 1.45
N PRO A 490 13.66 -26.88 0.25
CA PRO A 490 14.03 -27.60 -0.95
C PRO A 490 15.56 -27.60 -1.11
N PHE A 491 16.11 -28.73 -1.54
CA PHE A 491 17.55 -28.96 -1.67
C PHE A 491 18.28 -27.87 -2.49
N SER A 492 17.58 -27.25 -3.44
CA SER A 492 18.10 -26.13 -4.24
C SER A 492 18.57 -24.93 -3.41
N PHE A 493 17.98 -24.68 -2.22
CA PHE A 493 18.39 -23.58 -1.36
C PHE A 493 19.57 -23.92 -0.45
N GLU A 494 19.81 -25.21 -0.17
CA GLU A 494 20.94 -25.63 0.66
C GLU A 494 22.28 -25.37 -0.04
N PHE A 495 22.32 -25.28 -1.38
CA PHE A 495 23.53 -24.90 -2.13
C PHE A 495 24.02 -23.48 -1.83
N TYR A 496 23.13 -22.59 -1.41
CA TYR A 496 23.46 -21.20 -1.11
C TYR A 496 23.73 -20.98 0.39
N ARG A 497 23.58 -22.02 1.22
CA ARG A 497 23.68 -21.94 2.68
C ARG A 497 25.11 -22.19 3.14
N PHE A 498 25.59 -21.33 4.03
CA PHE A 498 26.90 -21.40 4.64
C PHE A 498 26.80 -21.16 6.15
N ASP A 499 27.46 -21.99 6.95
CA ASP A 499 27.51 -21.80 8.41
C ASP A 499 28.34 -20.56 8.79
N THR A 500 29.30 -20.17 7.95
CA THR A 500 30.17 -19.00 8.17
C THR A 500 30.50 -18.27 6.87
N LEU A 501 30.91 -17.01 6.97
CA LEU A 501 31.35 -16.19 5.83
C LEU A 501 32.83 -16.40 5.48
N LYS A 502 33.49 -17.44 5.98
CA LYS A 502 34.93 -17.68 5.74
C LYS A 502 35.27 -17.80 4.25
N LEU A 503 34.41 -18.45 3.47
CA LEU A 503 34.58 -18.61 2.03
C LEU A 503 34.53 -17.27 1.29
N LEU A 504 33.62 -16.37 1.71
CA LEU A 504 33.56 -15.01 1.17
C LEU A 504 34.87 -14.26 1.43
N TYR A 505 35.41 -14.33 2.64
CA TYR A 505 36.67 -13.66 2.97
C TYR A 505 37.86 -14.23 2.20
N GLN A 506 37.84 -15.52 1.85
CA GLN A 506 38.84 -16.10 0.96
C GLN A 506 38.76 -15.56 -0.47
N LEU A 507 37.56 -15.27 -0.98
CA LEU A 507 37.37 -14.64 -2.30
C LEU A 507 37.86 -13.19 -2.33
N VAL A 508 37.77 -12.50 -1.20
CA VAL A 508 38.23 -11.11 -1.05
C VAL A 508 39.76 -11.02 -0.96
N LYS A 509 40.40 -12.09 -0.45
CA LYS A 509 41.84 -12.11 -0.20
C LYS A 509 42.64 -11.93 -1.49
N ARG A 510 43.55 -10.96 -1.49
CA ARG A 510 44.49 -10.76 -2.60
C ARG A 510 45.59 -11.80 -2.57
N THR A 511 45.90 -12.36 -3.73
CA THR A 511 47.06 -13.23 -3.94
C THR A 511 48.00 -12.53 -4.90
N ALA A 512 49.25 -12.30 -4.49
CA ALA A 512 50.28 -11.81 -5.40
C ALA A 512 50.56 -12.90 -6.44
N ILE A 513 50.29 -12.62 -7.71
CA ILE A 513 50.72 -13.48 -8.80
C ILE A 513 52.18 -13.08 -9.06
N PRO A 514 53.16 -13.98 -8.84
CA PRO A 514 54.54 -13.67 -9.21
C PRO A 514 54.59 -13.42 -10.73
N GLU A 515 55.12 -12.27 -11.12
CA GLU A 515 55.37 -11.93 -12.52
C GLU A 515 56.23 -13.05 -13.14
N ALA A 516 55.73 -13.61 -14.25
CA ALA A 516 56.34 -14.72 -14.97
C ALA A 516 57.51 -14.25 -15.86
#